data_AF-A0A7H4N6F3-F1
#
_entry.id   AF-A0A7H4N6F3-F1
#
_cell.length_a   1.000
_cell.length_b   1.000
_cell.length_c   1.000
_cell.angle_alpha   90.00
_cell.angle_beta   90.00
_cell.angle_gamma   90.00
#
_symmetry.space_group_name_H-M   'P 1'
#
loop_
_entity.id
_entity.type
_entity.pdbx_description
1 polymer ?
#
loop_
_entity_poly.entity_id
_entity_poly.type
_entity_poly.pdbx_seq_one_letter_code
_entity_poly.pdbx_strand_id
1 'polypeptide(L)'
;MCWRSFGGEDYNDDLARLKSLLGNLGCAIPPLYKQYSEVCEPGGVQFIDFGSDPDFNNCVDVWVLVDLTYLKANRYQRYIGVHLDAQKSA
;
A
#
# COMPACT_ATOMS: atom_id res chain seq x y z
N MET A 1 10.18 -6.39 -17.66
CA MET A 1 11.55 -6.69 -17.18
C MET A 1 11.80 -6.32 -15.70
N CYS A 2 10.86 -5.71 -14.96
CA CYS A 2 11.08 -5.25 -13.57
C CYS A 2 10.97 -6.36 -12.49
N TRP A 3 10.16 -7.40 -12.71
CA TRP A 3 9.87 -8.43 -11.69
C TRP A 3 11.07 -9.30 -11.28
N ARG A 4 12.07 -9.49 -12.17
CA ARG A 4 13.24 -10.36 -11.87
C ARG A 4 14.20 -9.78 -10.83
N SER A 5 14.01 -8.53 -10.42
CA SER A 5 14.94 -7.83 -9.51
C SER A 5 14.45 -7.76 -8.05
N PHE A 6 13.24 -8.22 -7.76
CA PHE A 6 12.69 -8.26 -6.40
C PHE A 6 12.56 -9.71 -5.97
N GLY A 7 13.14 -10.04 -4.81
CA GLY A 7 13.12 -11.40 -4.26
C GLY A 7 11.84 -11.70 -3.50
N GLY A 8 11.22 -10.67 -2.91
CA GLY A 8 10.09 -10.81 -2.00
C GLY A 8 10.45 -11.42 -0.65
N GLU A 9 11.74 -11.68 -0.40
CA GLU A 9 12.23 -12.35 0.81
C GLU A 9 12.55 -11.37 1.95
N ASP A 10 13.07 -10.17 1.63
CA ASP A 10 13.34 -9.10 2.61
C ASP A 10 12.75 -7.76 2.12
N TYR A 11 11.80 -7.24 2.90
CA TYR A 11 11.10 -5.99 2.61
C TYR A 11 12.04 -4.77 2.56
N ASN A 12 13.02 -4.68 3.46
CA ASN A 12 13.89 -3.52 3.54
C ASN A 12 14.84 -3.48 2.36
N ASP A 13 15.39 -4.63 1.96
CA ASP A 13 16.27 -4.73 0.80
C ASP A 13 15.51 -4.44 -0.49
N ASP A 14 14.33 -5.02 -0.68
CA ASP A 14 13.49 -4.75 -1.84
C ASP A 14 13.04 -3.28 -1.88
N LEU A 15 12.69 -2.67 -0.74
CA LEU A 15 12.35 -1.25 -0.67
C LEU A 15 13.54 -0.34 -0.97
N ALA A 16 14.74 -0.67 -0.48
CA ALA A 16 15.97 0.07 -0.77
C ALA A 16 16.29 0.00 -2.27
N ARG A 17 16.12 -1.17 -2.88
CA ARG A 17 16.30 -1.38 -4.31
C ARG A 17 15.28 -0.59 -5.13
N LEU A 18 14.00 -0.62 -4.74
CA LEU A 18 12.95 0.18 -5.36
C LEU A 18 13.27 1.68 -5.32
N LYS A 19 13.72 2.19 -4.16
CA LYS A 19 14.14 3.59 -4.02
C LYS A 19 15.29 3.93 -4.95
N SER A 20 16.30 3.06 -5.06
CA SER A 20 17.44 3.28 -5.96
C SER A 20 17.02 3.32 -7.42
N LEU A 21 16.18 2.37 -7.86
CA LEU A 21 15.65 2.33 -9.23
C LEU A 21 14.83 3.58 -9.57
N LEU A 22 13.94 4.02 -8.68
CA LEU A 22 13.18 5.25 -8.85
C LEU A 22 14.09 6.49 -8.85
N GLY A 23 15.09 6.52 -7.97
CA GLY A 23 16.06 7.62 -7.91
C GLY A 23 16.84 7.79 -9.21
N ASN A 24 17.20 6.69 -9.87
CA ASN A 24 17.85 6.72 -11.20
C ASN A 24 16.94 7.29 -12.29
N LEU A 25 15.62 7.25 -12.10
CA LEU A 25 14.61 7.86 -12.98
C LEU A 25 14.25 9.30 -12.56
N GLY A 26 14.91 9.85 -11.52
CA GLY A 26 14.57 11.16 -10.97
C GLY A 26 13.25 11.19 -10.19
N CYS A 27 12.73 10.01 -9.81
CA CYS A 27 11.47 9.86 -9.09
C CYS A 27 11.70 9.45 -7.63
N ALA A 28 10.73 9.72 -6.77
CA ALA A 28 10.69 9.22 -5.40
C ALA A 28 9.49 8.29 -5.21
N ILE A 29 9.53 7.45 -4.16
CA ILE A 29 8.35 6.67 -3.77
C ILE A 29 7.24 7.64 -3.37
N PRO A 30 6.05 7.57 -4.01
CA PRO A 30 4.94 8.44 -3.66
C PRO A 30 4.54 8.24 -2.18
N PRO A 31 4.28 9.31 -1.42
CA PRO A 31 3.87 9.18 -0.01
C PRO A 31 2.64 8.29 0.18
N LEU A 32 1.68 8.35 -0.75
CA LEU A 32 0.47 7.53 -0.73
C LEU A 32 0.78 6.03 -0.83
N TYR A 33 1.78 5.63 -1.62
CA TYR A 33 2.20 4.23 -1.73
C TYR A 33 2.55 3.66 -0.35
N LYS A 34 3.34 4.41 0.42
CA LYS A 34 3.73 4.04 1.78
C LYS A 34 2.53 4.01 2.74
N GLN A 35 1.62 4.98 2.61
CA GLN A 35 0.44 5.04 3.46
C GLN A 35 -0.50 3.85 3.25
N TYR A 36 -0.66 3.40 2.00
CA TYR A 36 -1.48 2.23 1.70
C TYR A 36 -0.80 0.92 2.08
N SER A 37 0.52 0.80 1.88
CA SER A 37 1.24 -0.43 2.26
C SER A 37 1.31 -0.66 3.77
N GLU A 38 1.30 0.39 4.58
CA GLU A 38 1.51 0.30 6.03
C GLU A 38 0.22 0.31 6.87
N VAL A 39 -0.95 0.19 6.22
CA VAL A 39 -2.25 0.21 6.91
C VAL A 39 -2.53 -1.09 7.67
N CYS A 40 -2.02 -2.22 7.17
CA CYS A 40 -2.09 -3.53 7.79
C CYS A 40 -0.72 -3.98 8.32
N GLU A 41 -0.73 -5.04 9.13
CA GLU A 41 0.45 -5.85 9.40
C GLU A 41 0.97 -6.52 8.11
N PRO A 42 2.25 -6.94 8.07
CA PRO A 42 2.83 -7.59 6.89
C PRO A 42 1.96 -8.76 6.39
N GLY A 43 1.73 -8.80 5.07
CA GLY A 43 0.86 -9.77 4.41
C GLY A 43 -0.59 -9.31 4.20
N GLY A 44 -1.04 -8.25 4.89
CA GLY A 44 -2.42 -7.74 4.80
C GLY A 44 -2.70 -6.78 3.63
N VAL A 45 -1.71 -6.43 2.82
CA VAL A 45 -1.86 -5.55 1.65
C VAL A 45 -1.15 -6.16 0.45
N GLN A 46 -1.82 -6.21 -0.69
CA GLN A 46 -1.26 -6.65 -1.97
C GLN A 46 -1.57 -5.63 -3.07
N PHE A 47 -0.56 -5.29 -3.85
CA PHE A 47 -0.71 -4.47 -5.05
C PHE A 47 -0.81 -5.41 -6.25
N ILE A 48 -1.95 -5.41 -6.92
CA ILE A 48 -2.28 -6.42 -7.95
C ILE A 48 -1.92 -5.90 -9.34
N ASP A 49 -2.33 -4.69 -9.66
CA ASP A 49 -2.15 -4.13 -10.99
C ASP A 49 -1.99 -2.60 -10.94
N PHE A 50 -1.33 -2.06 -11.96
CA PHE A 50 -1.09 -0.63 -12.13
C PHE A 50 -1.58 -0.21 -13.52
N GLY A 51 -2.45 0.79 -13.54
CA GLY A 51 -2.99 1.37 -14.76
C GLY A 51 -2.40 2.73 -15.05
N SER A 52 -2.65 3.19 -16.28
CA SER A 52 -2.52 4.60 -16.63
C SER A 52 -3.81 5.05 -17.29
N ASP A 53 -4.41 6.13 -16.80
CA ASP A 53 -5.66 6.68 -17.34
C ASP A 53 -5.38 7.93 -18.19
N PRO A 54 -5.48 7.84 -19.55
CA PRO A 54 -5.28 8.98 -20.43
C PRO A 54 -6.33 10.08 -20.25
N ASP A 55 -7.56 9.72 -19.88
CA ASP A 55 -8.66 10.66 -19.68
C ASP A 55 -8.52 11.43 -18.35
N PHE A 56 -7.68 10.92 -17.43
CA PHE A 56 -7.27 11.60 -16.20
C PHE A 56 -5.79 12.03 -16.25
N ASN A 57 -5.39 12.72 -17.32
CA ASN A 57 -4.06 13.32 -17.49
C ASN A 57 -2.90 12.31 -17.38
N ASN A 58 -3.10 11.09 -17.88
CA ASN A 58 -2.16 9.97 -17.74
C ASN A 58 -1.77 9.70 -16.28
N CYS A 59 -2.73 9.82 -15.35
CA CYS A 59 -2.47 9.44 -13.97
C CYS A 59 -2.08 7.97 -13.89
N VAL A 60 -1.26 7.62 -12.91
CA VAL A 60 -1.01 6.22 -12.57
C VAL A 60 -1.94 5.84 -11.43
N ASP A 61 -2.81 4.87 -11.67
CA ASP A 61 -3.70 4.27 -10.69
C ASP A 61 -3.21 2.87 -10.29
N VAL A 62 -3.70 2.38 -9.15
CA VAL A 62 -3.26 1.11 -8.58
C VAL A 62 -4.41 0.34 -7.97
N TRP A 63 -4.52 -0.95 -8.33
CA TRP A 63 -5.45 -1.87 -7.69
C TRP A 63 -4.79 -2.51 -6.46
N VAL A 64 -5.33 -2.17 -5.29
CA VAL A 64 -4.86 -2.67 -4.00
C VAL A 64 -5.92 -3.58 -3.38
N LEU A 65 -5.50 -4.78 -2.98
CA LEU A 65 -6.26 -5.68 -2.12
C LEU A 65 -5.81 -5.51 -0.68
N VAL A 66 -6.76 -5.36 0.24
CA VAL A 66 -6.51 -5.18 1.66
C VAL A 66 -7.30 -6.20 2.45
N ASP A 67 -6.61 -7.02 3.25
CA ASP A 67 -7.23 -7.92 4.21
C ASP A 67 -7.42 -7.21 5.55
N LEU A 68 -8.68 -6.98 5.91
CA LEU A 68 -9.05 -6.27 7.13
C LEU A 68 -8.73 -7.07 8.41
N THR A 69 -8.52 -8.38 8.30
CA THR A 69 -8.12 -9.21 9.46
C THR A 69 -6.68 -8.91 9.91
N TYR A 70 -5.87 -8.34 9.02
CA TYR A 70 -4.50 -7.88 9.29
C TYR A 70 -4.43 -6.38 9.61
N LEU A 71 -5.57 -5.69 9.71
CA LEU A 71 -5.59 -4.25 9.95
C LEU A 71 -4.96 -3.92 11.31
N LYS A 72 -4.07 -2.92 11.35
CA LYS A 72 -3.43 -2.50 12.61
C LYS A 72 -4.48 -2.05 13.62
N ALA A 73 -4.28 -2.41 14.89
CA ALA A 73 -5.25 -2.15 15.95
C ALA A 73 -5.65 -0.66 16.07
N ASN A 74 -4.70 0.26 15.94
CA ASN A 74 -4.98 1.70 15.97
C ASN A 74 -5.84 2.18 14.79
N ARG A 75 -5.68 1.58 13.60
CA ARG A 75 -6.49 1.87 12.40
C ARG A 75 -7.88 1.27 12.57
N TYR A 76 -7.96 0.02 13.01
CA TYR A 76 -9.23 -0.64 13.30
C TYR A 76 -10.08 0.17 14.28
N GLN A 77 -9.50 0.57 15.42
CA GLN A 77 -10.23 1.35 16.42
C GLN A 77 -10.70 2.68 15.86
N ARG A 78 -9.84 3.39 15.13
CA ARG A 78 -10.15 4.71 14.55
C ARG A 78 -11.28 4.69 13.51
N TYR A 79 -11.35 3.64 12.68
CA TYR A 79 -12.23 3.64 11.51
C TYR A 79 -13.39 2.64 11.57
N ILE A 80 -13.28 1.59 12.40
CA ILE A 80 -14.30 0.51 12.51
C ILE A 80 -14.84 0.45 13.94
N GLY A 81 -13.95 0.34 14.93
CA GLY A 81 -14.31 0.16 16.34
C GLY A 81 -15.26 1.24 16.85
N VAL A 82 -14.97 2.51 16.56
CA VAL A 82 -15.82 3.67 16.94
C VAL A 82 -17.28 3.54 16.51
N HIS A 83 -17.55 2.87 15.38
CA HIS A 83 -18.92 2.73 14.86
C HIS A 83 -19.64 1.53 15.47
N LEU A 84 -18.92 0.50 15.91
CA LEU A 84 -19.49 -0.69 16.55
C LEU A 84 -19.85 -0.42 18.03
N ASP A 85 -19.04 0.36 18.74
CA ASP A 85 -19.30 0.71 20.14
C ASP A 85 -20.46 1.70 20.28
N ALA A 86 -20.63 2.59 19.30
CA ALA A 86 -21.78 3.48 19.20
C ALA A 86 -23.10 2.70 18.98
N GLN A 87 -23.06 1.57 18.28
CA GLN A 87 -24.22 0.71 18.03
C GLN A 87 -24.61 -0.13 19.26
N LYS A 88 -23.67 -0.44 20.16
CA LYS A 88 -23.95 -1.22 21.40
C LYS A 88 -24.49 -0.38 22.55
N SER A 89 -24.32 0.94 22.47
CA SER A 89 -24.74 1.88 23.51
C SER A 89 -26.09 2.54 23.19
N ALA A 90 -26.68 2.19 22.03
CA ALA A 90 -28.01 2.57 21.58
C ALA A 90 -28.98 1.39 21.78
#